data_AF-A0A7Z9URA3-F1
#
_entry.id   AF-A0A7Z9URA3-F1
#
_cell.length_a   1.000
_cell.length_b   1.000
_cell.length_c   1.000
_cell.angle_alpha   90.00
_cell.angle_beta   90.00
_cell.angle_gamma   90.00
#
_symmetry.space_group_name_H-M   'P 1'
#
loop_
_entity.id
_entity.type
_entity.pdbx_description
1 polymer ?
#
loop_
_entity_poly.entity_id
_entity_poly.type
_entity_poly.pdbx_seq_one_letter_code
_entity_poly.pdbx_strand_id
1 'polypeptide(L)'
;MSINPTSDYQRIFSIGIKSKTVKNELGANLGSTYHEVYGNQLDTNCPPGVEEQSGKVICFALGSKRIMYVFAGKWHGPDGVLPPIEILRSWELSEIVWKP
;
A
#
# COMPACT_ATOMS: atom_id res chain seq x y z
N MET A 1 4.84 13.55 3.31
CA MET A 1 5.84 12.72 2.59
C MET A 1 6.96 12.43 3.58
N SER A 2 7.51 11.23 3.56
CA SER A 2 8.67 10.82 4.36
C SER A 2 9.76 10.28 3.44
N ILE A 3 11.02 10.62 3.72
CA ILE A 3 12.19 10.08 3.03
C ILE A 3 13.04 9.44 4.11
N ASN A 4 13.21 8.12 4.03
CA ASN A 4 13.93 7.35 5.03
C ASN A 4 15.31 7.00 4.44
N PRO A 5 16.41 7.43 5.06
CA PRO A 5 17.75 7.08 4.60
C PRO A 5 18.14 5.66 5.01
N THR A 6 19.19 5.12 4.39
CA THR A 6 19.94 3.98 4.92
C THR A 6 20.63 4.35 6.24
N SER A 7 21.03 3.36 7.04
CA SER A 7 21.64 3.58 8.35
C SER A 7 22.97 4.35 8.30
N ASP A 8 23.68 4.29 7.17
CA ASP A 8 24.90 5.05 6.88
C ASP A 8 24.64 6.48 6.34
N TYR A 9 23.36 6.84 6.17
CA TYR A 9 22.89 8.10 5.60
C TYR A 9 23.43 8.43 4.19
N GLN A 10 23.93 7.45 3.45
CA GLN A 10 24.49 7.66 2.11
C GLN A 10 23.45 7.53 0.99
N ARG A 11 22.35 6.80 1.24
CA ARG A 11 21.34 6.50 0.22
C ARG A 11 19.93 6.61 0.80
N ILE A 12 18.96 6.69 -0.09
CA ILE A 12 17.54 6.57 0.27
C ILE A 12 17.24 5.08 0.44
N PHE A 13 16.63 4.71 1.57
CA PHE A 13 16.10 3.37 1.80
C PHE A 13 14.65 3.25 1.30
N SER A 14 13.82 4.26 1.58
CA SER A 14 12.43 4.31 1.09
C SER A 14 11.86 5.72 1.07
N ILE A 15 10.79 5.90 0.31
CA ILE A 15 10.00 7.12 0.26
C ILE A 15 8.53 6.77 0.52
N GLY A 16 7.94 7.36 1.56
CA GLY A 16 6.52 7.23 1.88
C GLY A 16 5.73 8.45 1.40
N ILE A 17 4.72 8.22 0.58
CA ILE A 17 3.93 9.26 -0.09
C ILE A 17 2.49 9.18 0.42
N LYS A 18 2.08 10.22 1.16
CA LYS A 18 0.72 10.44 1.68
C LYS A 18 0.05 11.71 1.12
N SER A 19 0.62 12.28 0.05
CA SER A 19 0.08 13.48 -0.60
C SER A 19 -0.73 13.11 -1.83
N LYS A 20 -1.99 13.57 -1.90
CA LYS A 20 -2.88 13.33 -3.07
C LYS A 20 -2.42 14.05 -4.34
N THR A 21 -1.54 15.04 -4.21
CA THR A 21 -0.98 15.81 -5.34
C THR A 21 0.12 15.07 -6.08
N VAL A 22 0.79 14.12 -5.43
CA VAL A 22 1.81 13.28 -6.06
C VAL A 22 1.10 12.12 -6.76
N LYS A 23 1.30 12.01 -8.06
CA LYS A 23 0.75 10.96 -8.92
C LYS A 23 1.86 10.00 -9.33
N ASN A 24 1.54 8.73 -9.54
CA ASN A 24 2.46 7.78 -10.16
C ASN A 24 1.99 7.45 -11.59
N GLU A 25 2.92 6.93 -12.40
CA GLU A 25 2.67 6.60 -13.80
C GLU A 25 1.87 5.29 -14.00
N LEU A 26 1.70 4.48 -12.94
CA LEU A 26 0.96 3.21 -12.96
C LEU A 26 -0.57 3.41 -12.80
N GLY A 27 -1.04 4.66 -12.70
CA GLY A 27 -2.45 5.03 -12.71
C GLY A 27 -3.15 5.02 -11.35
N ALA A 28 -2.74 4.16 -10.41
CA ALA A 28 -3.30 4.14 -9.05
C ALA A 28 -2.85 5.36 -8.24
N ASN A 29 -3.76 6.04 -7.54
CA ASN A 29 -3.44 7.24 -6.79
C ASN A 29 -4.03 7.17 -5.38
N LEU A 30 -3.56 8.04 -4.48
CA LEU A 30 -4.17 8.10 -3.15
C LEU A 30 -5.67 8.38 -3.24
N GLY A 31 -6.46 7.57 -2.53
CA GLY A 31 -7.91 7.52 -2.61
C GLY A 31 -8.48 6.52 -3.62
N SER A 32 -7.68 5.97 -4.54
CA SER A 32 -8.13 4.86 -5.40
C SER A 32 -8.49 3.66 -4.53
N THR A 33 -9.62 3.02 -4.84
CA THR A 33 -10.04 1.81 -4.14
C THR A 33 -9.20 0.62 -4.57
N TYR A 34 -9.11 -0.41 -3.72
CA TYR A 34 -8.48 -1.68 -4.09
C TYR A 34 -9.09 -2.24 -5.39
N HIS A 35 -10.42 -2.14 -5.52
CA HIS A 35 -11.13 -2.60 -6.71
C HIS A 35 -10.70 -1.90 -8.00
N GLU A 36 -10.49 -0.59 -7.96
CA GLU A 36 -10.02 0.17 -9.12
C GLU A 36 -8.60 -0.24 -9.55
N VAL A 37 -7.77 -0.69 -8.60
CA VAL A 37 -6.36 -1.04 -8.87
C VAL A 37 -6.19 -2.52 -9.25
N TYR A 38 -6.89 -3.44 -8.57
CA TYR A 38 -6.70 -4.88 -8.70
C TYR A 38 -7.97 -5.66 -9.07
N GLY A 39 -9.12 -5.01 -9.21
CA GLY A 39 -10.39 -5.66 -9.53
C GLY A 39 -10.98 -6.45 -8.34
N ASN A 40 -11.50 -7.65 -8.58
CA ASN A 40 -12.10 -8.51 -7.55
C ASN A 40 -11.18 -9.65 -7.10
N GLN A 41 -9.90 -9.60 -7.46
CA GLN A 41 -8.96 -10.67 -7.14
C GLN A 41 -8.24 -10.34 -5.85
N LEU A 42 -8.07 -11.33 -4.97
CA LEU A 42 -7.08 -11.24 -3.91
C LEU A 42 -5.70 -11.47 -4.55
N ASP A 43 -4.93 -10.40 -4.71
CA ASP A 43 -3.57 -10.51 -5.21
C ASP A 43 -2.71 -11.25 -4.16
N THR A 44 -2.07 -12.35 -4.58
CA THR A 44 -1.15 -13.15 -3.75
C THR A 44 0.04 -12.35 -3.22
N ASN A 45 0.30 -11.17 -3.79
CA ASN A 45 1.36 -10.25 -3.39
C ASN A 45 0.90 -9.17 -2.42
N CYS A 46 -0.26 -9.34 -1.78
CA CYS A 46 -0.80 -8.43 -0.77
C CYS A 46 -0.77 -9.04 0.65
N PRO A 47 0.34 -9.00 1.41
CA PRO A 47 0.31 -9.37 2.81
C PRO A 47 -0.51 -8.39 3.69
N PRO A 48 -1.09 -8.89 4.80
CA PRO A 48 -1.62 -8.02 5.85
C PRO A 48 -0.46 -7.27 6.52
N GLY A 49 -0.70 -6.01 6.86
CA GLY A 49 0.24 -5.22 7.65
C GLY A 49 0.34 -5.72 9.09
N VAL A 50 1.52 -5.58 9.67
CA VAL A 50 1.85 -5.97 11.04
C VAL A 50 2.47 -4.80 11.77
N GLU A 51 2.53 -4.87 13.11
CA GLU A 51 3.13 -3.85 13.98
C GLU A 51 2.59 -2.44 13.66
N GLU A 52 3.44 -1.51 13.22
CA GLU A 52 3.05 -0.14 12.86
C GLU A 52 2.10 -0.06 11.64
N GLN A 53 1.97 -1.15 10.89
CA GLN A 53 1.07 -1.28 9.75
C GLN A 53 -0.14 -2.17 10.05
N SER A 54 -0.36 -2.60 11.31
CA SER A 54 -1.54 -3.36 11.69
C SER A 54 -2.84 -2.66 11.23
N GLY A 55 -3.78 -3.47 10.73
CA GLY A 55 -5.04 -2.97 10.16
C GLY A 55 -4.93 -2.44 8.73
N LYS A 56 -3.80 -2.66 8.04
CA LYS A 56 -3.61 -2.28 6.63
C LYS A 56 -3.34 -3.49 5.75
N VAL A 57 -3.43 -3.31 4.45
CA VAL A 57 -3.00 -4.30 3.44
C VAL A 57 -1.94 -3.65 2.57
N ILE A 58 -0.81 -4.34 2.39
CA ILE A 58 0.34 -3.82 1.64
C ILE A 58 0.49 -4.67 0.39
N CYS A 59 0.38 -4.08 -0.79
CA CYS A 59 0.42 -4.78 -2.07
C CYS A 59 1.57 -4.28 -2.93
N PHE A 60 2.19 -5.15 -3.74
CA PHE A 60 3.07 -4.70 -4.81
C PHE A 60 2.24 -4.08 -5.95
N ALA A 61 2.66 -2.92 -6.46
CA ALA A 61 2.00 -2.31 -7.60
C ALA A 61 2.20 -3.18 -8.86
N LEU A 62 1.11 -3.39 -9.62
CA LEU A 62 1.19 -4.15 -10.88
C LEU A 62 2.21 -3.52 -11.82
N GLY A 63 3.12 -4.34 -12.36
CA GLY A 63 4.19 -3.88 -13.25
C GLY A 63 5.39 -3.22 -12.56
N SER A 64 5.45 -3.20 -11.23
CA SER A 64 6.59 -2.62 -10.49
C SER A 64 7.11 -3.53 -9.38
N LYS A 65 8.44 -3.60 -9.27
CA LYS A 65 9.14 -4.25 -8.13
C LYS A 65 9.53 -3.26 -7.03
N ARG A 66 9.28 -1.97 -7.24
CA ARG A 66 9.77 -0.87 -6.40
C ARG A 66 8.66 -0.13 -5.66
N ILE A 67 7.45 -0.21 -6.17
CA ILE A 67 6.29 0.52 -5.64
C ILE A 67 5.40 -0.48 -4.91
N MET A 68 5.05 -0.13 -3.68
CA MET A 68 4.04 -0.81 -2.88
C MET A 68 2.91 0.17 -2.56
N TYR A 69 1.70 -0.36 -2.53
CA TYR A 69 0.47 0.34 -2.19
C TYR A 69 -0.03 -0.13 -0.84
N VAL A 70 -0.34 0.82 0.03
CA VAL A 70 -0.86 0.56 1.36
C VAL A 70 -2.33 0.97 1.41
N PHE A 71 -3.21 -0.03 1.44
CA PHE A 71 -4.64 0.15 1.56
C PHE A 71 -5.04 0.17 3.03
N ALA A 72 -5.94 1.08 3.37
CA ALA A 72 -6.52 1.18 4.70
C ALA A 72 -8.03 1.32 4.61
N GLY A 73 -8.72 0.74 5.59
CA GLY A 73 -10.17 0.79 5.69
C GLY A 73 -10.62 0.26 7.05
N LYS A 74 -11.93 0.06 7.19
CA LYS A 74 -12.51 -0.47 8.42
C LYS A 74 -12.67 -1.98 8.32
N TRP A 75 -12.12 -2.69 9.28
CA TRP A 75 -12.35 -4.11 9.51
C TRP A 75 -12.06 -4.44 10.97
N HIS A 76 -12.87 -5.33 11.54
CA HIS A 76 -12.81 -5.74 12.95
C HIS A 76 -12.44 -7.22 13.09
N GLY A 77 -11.73 -7.77 12.11
CA GLY A 77 -11.22 -9.14 12.18
C GLY A 77 -9.88 -9.22 12.93
N PRO A 78 -9.29 -10.42 13.00
CA PRO A 78 -8.04 -10.64 13.71
C PRO A 78 -6.86 -9.87 13.09
N ASP A 79 -5.96 -9.39 13.94
CA ASP A 79 -4.69 -8.80 13.50
C ASP A 79 -3.84 -9.81 12.70
N GLY A 80 -3.12 -9.30 11.69
CA GLY A 80 -2.27 -10.13 10.85
C GLY A 80 -3.01 -11.07 9.89
N VAL A 81 -4.34 -10.93 9.76
CA VAL A 81 -5.16 -11.66 8.79
C VAL A 81 -5.64 -10.67 7.72
N LEU A 82 -5.79 -11.14 6.47
CA LEU A 82 -6.35 -10.31 5.41
C LEU A 82 -7.87 -10.20 5.55
N PRO A 83 -8.45 -8.99 5.37
CA PRO A 83 -9.90 -8.87 5.22
C PRO A 83 -10.41 -9.69 4.02
N PRO A 84 -11.63 -10.24 4.10
CA PRO A 84 -12.32 -10.80 2.93
C PRO A 84 -12.39 -9.78 1.78
N ILE A 85 -12.39 -10.28 0.53
CA ILE A 85 -12.36 -9.43 -0.66
C ILE A 85 -13.56 -8.48 -0.75
N GLU A 86 -14.72 -8.88 -0.21
CA GLU A 86 -15.94 -8.08 -0.15
C GLU A 86 -15.76 -6.80 0.67
N ILE A 87 -14.85 -6.83 1.66
CA ILE A 87 -14.49 -5.68 2.49
C ILE A 87 -13.29 -4.95 1.88
N LEU A 88 -12.24 -5.69 1.50
CA LEU A 88 -11.00 -5.12 0.99
C LEU A 88 -11.21 -4.29 -0.29
N ARG A 89 -12.13 -4.72 -1.16
CA ARG A 89 -12.40 -4.04 -2.44
C ARG A 89 -12.74 -2.55 -2.30
N SER A 90 -13.31 -2.13 -1.16
CA SER A 90 -13.68 -0.74 -0.90
C SER A 90 -12.62 0.05 -0.13
N TRP A 91 -11.50 -0.57 0.26
CA TRP A 91 -10.43 0.11 0.97
C TRP A 91 -9.69 1.06 0.04
N GLU A 92 -9.30 2.21 0.58
CA GLU A 92 -8.63 3.25 -0.19
C GLU A 92 -7.12 3.14 -0.06
N LEU A 93 -6.44 3.43 -1.17
CA LEU A 93 -4.99 3.60 -1.20
C LEU A 93 -4.63 4.83 -0.34
N SER A 94 -4.02 4.57 0.81
CA SER A 94 -3.73 5.57 1.84
C SER A 94 -2.29 6.05 1.79
N GLU A 95 -1.38 5.22 1.29
CA GLU A 95 0.04 5.52 1.18
C GLU A 95 0.66 4.76 0.00
N ILE A 96 1.56 5.42 -0.72
CA ILE A 96 2.42 4.78 -1.72
C ILE A 96 3.83 4.75 -1.14
N VAL A 97 4.45 3.57 -1.15
CA VAL A 97 5.84 3.37 -0.70
C VAL A 97 6.69 3.03 -1.90
N TRP A 98 7.73 3.82 -2.13
CA TRP A 98 8.76 3.51 -3.12
C TRP A 98 10.04 3.04 -2.43
N LYS A 99 10.67 2.02 -2.96
CA LYS A 99 12.02 1.55 -2.59
C LYS A 99 12.93 1.51 -3.83
N PRO A 100 14.19 1.97 -3.75
CA PRO A 100 15.15 1.92 -4.86
C PRO A 100 15.50 0.50 -5.33
#